data_AF-A0A9D4L3I6-F1
#
_entry.id   AF-A0A9D4L3I6-F1
#
_cell.length_a   1.000
_cell.length_b   1.000
_cell.length_c   1.000
_cell.angle_alpha   90.00
_cell.angle_beta   90.00
_cell.angle_gamma   90.00
#
_symmetry.space_group_name_H-M   'P 1'
#
loop_
_entity.id
_entity.type
_entity.pdbx_description
1 polymer ?
#
loop_
_entity_poly.entity_id
_entity_poly.type
_entity_poly.pdbx_seq_one_letter_code
_entity_poly.pdbx_strand_id
1 'polypeptide(L)'
;MDLCSLLCAIGVLGTLACCLWYWKNSPVYLRPAPKDVVVLYQVGRGPKAPSFSPFPMKLETFLRMMKIPYMNDHTGRFSAKQKTPWMALNGVVVADSQLCIEYLKKKFDLDPDSHITAQDKAIGRAFLKLTEENLYWTMCIETFGRNFEAVKKVIPYSPLKKFFTLTYLKFIIALEVWGHGIGRHTEEEVWDIAVRDMEALSTFLGLKRFLLGDRPSEVDCAVFGMLSQIYWHMDGSRHQLYMQDNLQNLVDYIHRMKDELWPDWDAVVIGGSRYSNDDGKLYFPEKVTDKSVSQ
;
A
#
# COMPACT_ATOMS: atom_id res chain seq x y z
N MET A 1 -32.08 21.02 -31.23
CA MET A 1 -30.70 20.50 -31.12
C MET A 1 -30.27 20.21 -32.55
N ASP A 2 -29.32 20.98 -33.09
CA ASP A 2 -28.98 20.92 -34.52
C ASP A 2 -28.20 19.63 -34.85
N LEU A 3 -28.43 19.08 -36.04
CA LEU A 3 -27.87 17.79 -36.47
C LEU A 3 -26.33 17.79 -36.39
N CYS A 4 -25.71 18.94 -36.64
CA CYS A 4 -24.28 19.16 -36.54
C CYS A 4 -23.76 19.03 -35.08
N SER A 5 -24.51 19.54 -34.09
CA SER A 5 -24.14 19.43 -32.67
C SER A 5 -24.25 18.00 -32.16
N LEU A 6 -25.24 17.24 -32.64
CA LEU A 6 -25.42 15.83 -32.29
C LEU A 6 -24.30 14.95 -32.88
N LEU A 7 -23.90 15.20 -34.13
CA LEU A 7 -22.79 14.48 -34.78
C LEU A 7 -21.44 14.78 -34.11
N CYS A 8 -21.18 16.03 -33.72
CA CYS A 8 -20.00 16.38 -32.92
C CYS A 8 -19.99 15.66 -31.56
N ALA A 9 -21.12 15.61 -30.85
CA ALA A 9 -21.21 14.92 -29.56
C ALA A 9 -20.95 13.40 -29.70
N ILE A 10 -21.50 12.76 -30.74
CA ILE A 10 -21.25 11.34 -31.04
C ILE A 10 -19.78 11.09 -31.40
N GLY A 11 -19.16 11.99 -32.17
CA GLY A 11 -17.73 11.91 -32.51
C GLY A 11 -16.82 12.02 -31.29
N VAL A 12 -17.12 12.94 -30.37
CA VAL A 12 -16.35 13.11 -29.11
C VAL A 12 -16.55 11.90 -28.20
N LEU A 13 -17.77 11.40 -28.03
CA LEU A 13 -18.06 10.21 -27.22
C LEU A 13 -17.42 8.94 -27.83
N GLY A 14 -17.47 8.78 -29.15
CA GLY A 14 -16.80 7.68 -29.86
C GLY A 14 -15.29 7.73 -29.72
N THR A 15 -14.68 8.92 -29.79
CA THR A 15 -13.24 9.10 -29.58
C THR A 15 -12.86 8.78 -28.14
N LEU A 16 -13.62 9.27 -27.15
CA LEU A 16 -13.39 8.94 -25.74
C LEU A 16 -13.54 7.45 -25.46
N ALA A 17 -14.55 6.79 -26.04
CA ALA A 17 -14.73 5.35 -25.93
C ALA A 17 -13.57 4.57 -26.55
N CYS A 18 -13.08 4.97 -27.73
CA CYS A 18 -11.91 4.38 -28.38
C CYS A 18 -10.63 4.61 -27.57
N CYS A 19 -10.42 5.82 -27.00
CA CYS A 19 -9.29 6.10 -26.13
C CYS A 19 -9.35 5.26 -24.85
N LEU A 20 -10.52 5.13 -24.22
CA LEU A 20 -10.73 4.29 -23.04
C LEU A 20 -10.50 2.81 -23.37
N TRP A 21 -10.99 2.34 -24.52
CA TRP A 21 -10.78 0.97 -24.98
C TRP A 21 -9.30 0.71 -25.28
N TYR A 22 -8.64 1.59 -26.03
CA TYR A 22 -7.22 1.47 -26.34
C TYR A 22 -6.37 1.51 -25.06
N TRP A 23 -6.65 2.42 -24.13
CA TRP A 23 -5.94 2.52 -22.86
C TRP A 23 -6.15 1.27 -21.98
N LYS A 24 -7.35 0.70 -21.98
CA LYS A 24 -7.68 -0.53 -21.25
C LYS A 24 -7.03 -1.78 -21.86
N ASN A 25 -6.77 -1.79 -23.17
CA ASN A 25 -6.22 -2.94 -23.91
C ASN A 25 -4.76 -2.77 -24.35
N SER A 26 -4.12 -1.63 -24.06
CA SER A 26 -2.72 -1.40 -24.41
C SER A 26 -1.83 -2.34 -23.59
N PRO A 27 -0.86 -3.03 -24.22
CA PRO A 27 0.08 -3.87 -23.51
C PRO A 27 0.84 -3.03 -22.48
N VAL A 28 0.80 -3.48 -21.23
CA VAL A 28 1.55 -2.83 -20.15
C VAL A 28 3.03 -3.12 -20.40
N TYR A 29 3.80 -2.07 -20.71
CA TYR A 29 5.26 -2.19 -20.72
C TYR A 29 5.72 -2.65 -19.34
N LEU A 30 6.28 -3.86 -19.29
CA LEU A 30 6.86 -4.42 -18.09
C LEU A 30 8.35 -4.09 -18.06
N ARG A 31 8.81 -3.58 -16.92
CA ARG A 31 10.24 -3.42 -16.67
C ARG A 31 10.94 -4.77 -16.85
N PRO A 32 12.01 -4.82 -17.66
CA PRO A 32 12.85 -6.01 -17.75
C PRO A 32 13.44 -6.35 -16.38
N ALA A 33 13.34 -7.61 -15.99
CA ALA A 33 13.93 -8.12 -14.74
C ALA A 33 14.53 -9.50 -14.98
N PRO A 34 15.54 -9.90 -14.21
CA PRO A 34 16.05 -11.27 -14.24
C PRO A 34 14.95 -12.29 -13.95
N LYS A 35 15.20 -13.54 -14.35
CA LYS A 35 14.28 -14.65 -14.05
C LYS A 35 14.09 -14.77 -12.53
N ASP A 36 12.85 -15.00 -12.13
CA ASP A 36 12.44 -15.16 -10.73
C ASP A 36 12.68 -13.92 -9.84
N VAL A 37 12.87 -12.73 -10.43
CA VAL A 37 12.86 -11.44 -9.73
C VAL A 37 11.49 -10.78 -9.88
N VAL A 38 10.91 -10.36 -8.77
CA VAL A 38 9.63 -9.64 -8.74
C VAL A 38 9.87 -8.17 -9.14
N VAL A 39 9.10 -7.64 -10.08
CA VAL A 39 8.99 -6.18 -10.26
C VAL A 39 7.76 -5.69 -9.51
N LEU A 40 7.97 -4.90 -8.46
CA LEU A 40 6.92 -4.26 -7.68
C LEU A 40 6.62 -2.87 -8.24
N TYR A 41 5.41 -2.65 -8.74
CA TYR A 41 4.95 -1.37 -9.27
C TYR A 41 4.18 -0.60 -8.20
N GLN A 42 4.67 0.60 -7.87
CA GLN A 42 4.11 1.45 -6.82
C GLN A 42 4.26 2.95 -7.12
N VAL A 43 3.68 3.79 -6.25
CA VAL A 43 3.57 5.26 -6.44
C VAL A 43 4.84 6.04 -6.11
N GLY A 44 5.89 5.39 -5.62
CA GLY A 44 7.14 6.02 -5.19
C GLY A 44 7.34 6.07 -3.67
N ARG A 45 8.53 6.52 -3.27
CA ARG A 45 8.93 6.66 -1.85
C ARG A 45 8.22 7.81 -1.15
N GLY A 46 7.92 7.64 0.14
CA GLY A 46 7.35 8.68 1.01
C GLY A 46 8.42 9.51 1.73
N PRO A 47 8.05 10.65 2.36
CA PRO A 47 8.98 11.53 3.06
C PRO A 47 9.38 11.03 4.44
N LYS A 48 8.55 10.19 5.09
CA LYS A 48 8.81 9.69 6.45
C LYS A 48 8.73 8.16 6.56
N ALA A 49 8.01 7.51 5.65
CA ALA A 49 8.01 6.05 5.46
C ALA A 49 8.19 5.66 3.98
N PRO A 50 8.67 4.44 3.68
CA PRO A 50 9.03 4.01 2.31
C PRO A 50 7.92 4.06 1.25
N SER A 51 6.66 4.25 1.62
CA SER A 51 5.54 4.45 0.70
C SER A 51 4.44 5.30 1.34
N PHE A 52 3.71 6.05 0.54
CA PHE A 52 2.52 6.84 0.94
C PHE A 52 1.23 6.02 1.07
N SER A 53 1.26 4.78 0.61
CA SER A 53 0.11 3.90 0.64
C SER A 53 0.43 2.70 1.54
N PRO A 54 -0.53 2.25 2.37
CA PRO A 54 -0.31 1.09 3.22
C PRO A 54 -0.16 -0.20 2.41
N PHE A 55 -0.73 -0.28 1.20
CA PHE A 55 -0.72 -1.50 0.40
C PHE A 55 0.64 -1.81 -0.27
N PRO A 56 1.36 -0.84 -0.90
CA PRO A 56 2.74 -1.07 -1.30
C PRO A 56 3.65 -1.33 -0.11
N MET A 57 3.43 -0.65 1.03
CA MET A 57 4.18 -0.92 2.26
C MET A 57 4.04 -2.38 2.70
N LYS A 58 2.80 -2.89 2.73
CA LYS A 58 2.50 -4.30 3.03
C LYS A 58 3.23 -5.26 2.10
N LEU A 59 3.10 -5.07 0.78
CA LEU A 59 3.67 -5.99 -0.20
C LEU A 59 5.21 -5.95 -0.17
N GLU A 60 5.82 -4.78 -0.07
CA GLU A 60 7.28 -4.66 0.02
C GLU A 60 7.82 -5.21 1.34
N THR A 61 7.11 -5.01 2.45
CA THR A 61 7.45 -5.62 3.74
C THR A 61 7.39 -7.14 3.66
N PHE A 62 6.39 -7.71 2.99
CA PHE A 62 6.31 -9.15 2.75
C PHE A 62 7.49 -9.67 1.91
N LEU A 63 7.85 -8.98 0.82
CA LEU A 63 9.01 -9.33 0.00
C LEU A 63 10.31 -9.33 0.83
N ARG A 64 10.47 -8.35 1.72
CA ARG A 64 11.61 -8.24 2.64
C ARG A 64 11.62 -9.33 3.71
N MET A 65 10.48 -9.59 4.34
CA MET A 65 10.31 -10.64 5.34
C MET A 65 10.68 -12.01 4.78
N MET A 66 10.27 -12.29 3.54
CA MET A 66 10.57 -13.57 2.85
C MET A 66 11.89 -13.56 2.08
N LYS A 67 12.62 -12.44 2.07
CA LYS A 67 13.87 -12.23 1.30
C LYS A 67 13.74 -12.63 -0.17
N ILE A 68 12.60 -12.30 -0.78
CA ILE A 68 12.31 -12.56 -2.19
C ILE A 68 13.06 -11.50 -3.03
N PRO A 69 13.85 -11.89 -4.05
CA PRO A 69 14.47 -10.92 -4.96
C PRO A 69 13.44 -10.03 -5.63
N TYR A 70 13.62 -8.71 -5.53
CA TYR A 70 12.69 -7.78 -6.17
C TYR A 70 13.35 -6.48 -6.62
N MET A 71 12.69 -5.80 -7.54
CA MET A 71 13.00 -4.46 -8.01
C MET A 71 11.77 -3.58 -7.87
N ASN A 72 11.98 -2.30 -7.55
CA ASN A 72 10.90 -1.32 -7.54
C ASN A 72 10.74 -0.66 -8.90
N ASP A 73 9.49 -0.43 -9.28
CA ASP A 73 9.10 0.51 -10.32
C ASP A 73 8.24 1.61 -9.68
N HIS A 74 8.81 2.81 -9.59
CA HIS A 74 8.19 3.96 -8.93
C HIS A 74 7.44 4.87 -9.91
N THR A 75 7.11 4.39 -11.11
CA THR A 75 6.40 5.20 -12.11
C THR A 75 4.98 5.56 -11.71
N GLY A 76 4.42 4.90 -10.68
CA GLY A 76 3.04 5.10 -10.23
C GLY A 76 2.01 4.55 -11.22
N ARG A 77 2.42 3.67 -12.14
CA ARG A 77 1.51 3.07 -13.11
C ARG A 77 0.44 2.23 -12.41
N PHE A 78 -0.82 2.47 -12.75
CA PHE A 78 -1.92 1.64 -12.26
C PHE A 78 -2.00 0.31 -12.98
N SER A 79 -2.42 -0.71 -12.25
CA SER A 79 -2.79 -2.00 -12.82
C SER A 79 -4.09 -1.91 -13.64
N ALA A 80 -4.47 -3.02 -14.29
CA ALA A 80 -5.79 -3.16 -14.92
C ALA A 80 -6.96 -2.95 -13.93
N LYS A 81 -6.71 -3.09 -12.62
CA LYS A 81 -7.68 -2.79 -11.55
C LYS A 81 -7.66 -1.33 -11.09
N GLN A 82 -6.92 -0.46 -11.79
CA GLN A 82 -6.82 0.99 -11.48
C GLN A 82 -6.28 1.30 -10.07
N LYS A 83 -5.48 0.38 -9.51
CA LYS A 83 -4.86 0.51 -8.19
C LYS A 83 -3.39 0.08 -8.20
N THR A 84 -2.64 0.55 -7.21
CA THR A 84 -1.31 0.06 -6.79
C THR A 84 -1.41 -0.53 -5.37
N PRO A 85 -0.50 -1.42 -4.97
CA PRO A 85 0.58 -1.99 -5.77
C PRO A 85 0.07 -3.11 -6.69
N TRP A 86 0.93 -3.48 -7.63
CA TRP A 86 0.82 -4.71 -8.41
C TRP A 86 2.22 -5.21 -8.74
N MET A 87 2.35 -6.44 -9.22
CA MET A 87 3.64 -7.02 -9.54
C MET A 87 3.68 -7.68 -10.91
N ALA A 88 4.89 -7.82 -11.44
CA ALA A 88 5.19 -8.73 -12.53
C ALA A 88 6.28 -9.72 -12.11
N LEU A 89 6.12 -10.99 -12.47
CA LEU A 89 7.11 -12.05 -12.22
C LEU A 89 7.11 -13.03 -13.41
N ASN A 90 8.25 -13.16 -14.10
CA ASN A 90 8.38 -14.01 -15.29
C ASN A 90 7.28 -13.76 -16.34
N GLY A 91 6.93 -12.49 -16.57
CA GLY A 91 5.86 -12.09 -17.50
C GLY A 91 4.43 -12.22 -16.96
N VAL A 92 4.21 -12.84 -15.79
CA VAL A 92 2.89 -12.91 -15.16
C VAL A 92 2.62 -11.64 -14.36
N VAL A 93 1.50 -10.98 -14.65
CA VAL A 93 1.06 -9.76 -13.97
C VAL A 93 -0.03 -10.09 -12.95
N VAL A 94 0.16 -9.66 -11.71
CA VAL A 94 -0.82 -9.83 -10.63
C VAL A 94 -1.09 -8.48 -9.98
N ALA A 95 -2.36 -8.11 -9.89
CA ALA A 95 -2.82 -6.87 -9.28
C ALA A 95 -3.59 -7.15 -7.99
N ASP A 96 -3.47 -6.24 -7.02
CA ASP A 96 -3.87 -6.36 -5.61
C ASP A 96 -2.76 -6.92 -4.71
N SER A 97 -2.47 -6.24 -3.60
CA SER A 97 -1.37 -6.60 -2.69
C SER A 97 -1.53 -8.00 -2.06
N GLN A 98 -2.75 -8.38 -1.66
CA GLN A 98 -3.00 -9.70 -1.07
C GLN A 98 -2.89 -10.79 -2.14
N LEU A 99 -3.47 -10.58 -3.33
CA LEU A 99 -3.35 -11.54 -4.42
C LEU A 99 -1.89 -11.71 -4.88
N CYS A 100 -1.08 -10.65 -4.82
CA CYS A 100 0.35 -10.74 -5.05
C CYS A 100 1.02 -11.67 -4.03
N ILE A 101 0.75 -11.47 -2.74
CA ILE A 101 1.28 -12.32 -1.66
C ILE A 101 0.86 -13.79 -1.86
N GLU A 102 -0.42 -14.05 -2.12
CA GLU A 102 -0.93 -15.42 -2.37
C GLU A 102 -0.27 -16.09 -3.58
N TYR A 103 -0.02 -15.32 -4.65
CA TYR A 103 0.69 -15.83 -5.82
C TYR A 103 2.15 -16.16 -5.48
N LEU A 104 2.85 -15.28 -4.75
CA LEU A 104 4.24 -15.48 -4.36
C LEU A 104 4.40 -16.69 -3.43
N LYS A 105 3.49 -16.86 -2.45
CA LYS A 105 3.46 -18.03 -1.56
C LYS A 105 3.38 -19.34 -2.35
N LYS A 106 2.48 -19.40 -3.33
CA LYS A 106 2.34 -20.57 -4.20
C LYS A 106 3.53 -20.76 -5.13
N LYS A 107 4.04 -19.67 -5.72
CA LYS A 107 5.12 -19.71 -6.72
C LYS A 107 6.46 -20.14 -6.11
N PHE A 108 6.74 -19.75 -4.88
CA PHE A 108 8.00 -20.00 -4.18
C PHE A 108 7.88 -21.02 -3.04
N ASP A 109 6.72 -21.68 -2.89
CA ASP A 109 6.42 -22.65 -1.83
C ASP A 109 6.74 -22.11 -0.42
N LEU A 110 6.17 -20.94 -0.11
CA LEU A 110 6.40 -20.22 1.14
C LEU A 110 5.22 -20.35 2.10
N ASP A 111 5.50 -20.66 3.36
CA ASP A 111 4.53 -20.57 4.46
C ASP A 111 5.06 -19.61 5.56
N PRO A 112 4.81 -18.29 5.44
CA PRO A 112 5.21 -17.30 6.45
C PRO A 112 4.55 -17.54 7.81
N ASP A 113 3.46 -18.32 7.84
CA ASP A 113 2.63 -18.57 9.00
C ASP A 113 2.76 -20.02 9.48
N SER A 114 3.83 -20.72 9.08
CA SER A 114 4.08 -22.11 9.49
C SER A 114 4.25 -22.30 10.99
N HIS A 115 4.49 -21.21 11.73
CA HIS A 115 4.71 -21.19 13.18
C HIS A 115 3.46 -20.94 14.01
N ILE A 116 2.31 -20.72 13.38
CA ILE A 116 1.06 -20.40 14.08
C ILE A 116 -0.03 -21.42 13.77
N THR A 117 -0.99 -21.55 14.68
CA THR A 117 -2.06 -22.54 14.55
C THR A 117 -3.09 -22.13 13.50
N ALA A 118 -3.93 -23.06 13.04
CA ALA A 118 -5.04 -22.72 12.13
C ALA A 118 -6.02 -21.72 12.76
N GLN A 119 -6.20 -21.76 14.08
CA GLN A 119 -7.01 -20.78 14.81
C GLN A 119 -6.37 -19.40 14.78
N ASP A 120 -5.06 -19.30 15.00
CA ASP A 120 -4.33 -18.03 14.91
C ASP A 120 -4.36 -17.46 13.49
N LYS A 121 -4.27 -18.31 12.45
CA LYS A 121 -4.45 -17.88 11.05
C LYS A 121 -5.84 -17.28 10.82
N ALA A 122 -6.89 -17.85 11.41
CA ALA A 122 -8.24 -17.30 11.33
C ALA A 122 -8.37 -15.96 12.07
N ILE A 123 -7.74 -15.83 13.24
CA ILE A 123 -7.67 -14.56 13.98
C ILE A 123 -6.90 -13.51 13.18
N GLY A 124 -5.75 -13.87 12.60
CA GLY A 124 -4.97 -13.02 11.71
C GLY A 124 -5.79 -12.50 10.54
N ARG A 125 -6.62 -13.36 9.92
CA ARG A 125 -7.55 -12.92 8.86
C ARG A 125 -8.56 -11.89 9.36
N ALA A 126 -9.07 -12.02 10.58
CA ALA A 126 -10.00 -11.04 11.15
C ALA A 126 -9.31 -9.68 11.34
N PHE A 127 -8.10 -9.65 11.91
CA PHE A 127 -7.33 -8.41 12.08
C PHE A 127 -6.87 -7.80 10.76
N LEU A 128 -6.52 -8.63 9.77
CA LEU A 128 -6.25 -8.16 8.42
C LEU A 128 -7.44 -7.38 7.87
N LYS A 129 -8.66 -7.91 8.02
CA LYS A 129 -9.87 -7.28 7.50
C LYS A 129 -10.32 -6.06 8.32
N LEU A 130 -10.18 -6.09 9.64
CA LEU A 130 -10.34 -4.90 10.49
C LEU A 130 -9.43 -3.76 10.02
N THR A 131 -8.16 -4.08 9.77
CA THR A 131 -7.15 -3.10 9.34
C THR A 131 -7.44 -2.54 7.94
N GLU A 132 -7.65 -3.41 6.95
CA GLU A 132 -7.74 -3.00 5.54
C GLU A 132 -9.13 -2.54 5.09
N GLU A 133 -10.20 -3.05 5.72
CA GLU A 133 -11.59 -2.79 5.29
C GLU A 133 -12.36 -1.91 6.28
N ASN A 134 -11.80 -1.56 7.43
CA ASN A 134 -12.45 -0.64 8.37
C ASN A 134 -11.52 0.54 8.70
N LEU A 135 -10.41 0.28 9.41
CA LEU A 135 -9.48 1.31 9.84
C LEU A 135 -8.95 2.16 8.68
N TYR A 136 -8.57 1.52 7.56
CA TYR A 136 -8.11 2.21 6.35
C TYR A 136 -9.06 3.31 5.88
N TRP A 137 -10.36 3.06 5.88
CA TRP A 137 -11.32 4.04 5.38
C TRP A 137 -11.53 5.21 6.34
N THR A 138 -11.39 4.99 7.65
CA THR A 138 -11.36 6.09 8.63
C THR A 138 -10.17 7.02 8.36
N MET A 139 -9.02 6.44 7.99
CA MET A 139 -7.82 7.20 7.64
C MET A 139 -8.01 7.98 6.34
N CYS A 140 -8.68 7.40 5.34
CA CYS A 140 -9.02 8.10 4.10
C CYS A 140 -9.90 9.33 4.34
N ILE A 141 -10.91 9.22 5.21
CA ILE A 141 -11.77 10.35 5.57
C ILE A 141 -10.96 11.45 6.28
N GLU A 142 -10.13 11.10 7.26
CA GLU A 142 -9.28 12.07 7.97
C GLU A 142 -8.29 12.75 7.01
N THR A 143 -7.60 11.95 6.19
CA THR A 143 -6.50 12.40 5.31
C THR A 143 -7.00 13.28 4.17
N PHE A 144 -8.06 12.86 3.48
CA PHE A 144 -8.57 13.56 2.29
C PHE A 144 -9.74 14.50 2.58
N GLY A 145 -10.30 14.43 3.80
CA GLY A 145 -11.27 15.37 4.35
C GLY A 145 -10.60 16.45 5.19
N ARG A 146 -10.41 16.16 6.49
CA ARG A 146 -10.02 17.12 7.53
C ARG A 146 -8.56 17.60 7.42
N ASN A 147 -7.61 16.69 7.25
CA ASN A 147 -6.17 16.97 7.27
C ASN A 147 -5.54 17.06 5.86
N PHE A 148 -6.30 17.59 4.90
CA PHE A 148 -5.87 17.64 3.49
C PHE A 148 -4.59 18.46 3.27
N GLU A 149 -4.32 19.44 4.14
CA GLU A 149 -3.09 20.24 4.09
C GLU A 149 -1.84 19.41 4.43
N ALA A 150 -1.93 18.40 5.29
CA ALA A 150 -0.82 17.49 5.53
C ALA A 150 -0.47 16.70 4.26
N VAL A 151 -1.49 16.26 3.50
CA VAL A 151 -1.30 15.54 2.23
C VAL A 151 -0.56 16.39 1.20
N LYS A 152 -0.86 17.70 1.14
CA LYS A 152 -0.18 18.64 0.23
C LYS A 152 1.32 18.75 0.48
N LYS A 153 1.74 18.64 1.74
CA LYS A 153 3.15 18.75 2.16
C LYS A 153 3.96 17.52 1.76
N VAL A 154 3.32 16.37 1.69
CA VAL A 154 4.01 15.09 1.53
C VAL A 154 4.08 14.65 0.06
N ILE A 155 3.16 15.07 -0.82
CA ILE A 155 3.20 14.72 -2.26
C ILE A 155 4.30 15.51 -3.02
N PRO A 156 5.27 14.85 -3.67
CA PRO A 156 6.41 15.50 -4.33
C PRO A 156 6.11 15.88 -5.81
N TYR A 157 4.89 16.35 -6.11
CA TYR A 157 4.52 16.78 -7.48
C TYR A 157 4.69 18.29 -7.69
N SER A 158 4.92 18.70 -8.94
CA SER A 158 4.91 20.11 -9.34
C SER A 158 3.58 20.77 -8.95
N PRO A 159 3.54 22.09 -8.65
CA PRO A 159 2.35 22.73 -8.09
C PRO A 159 1.05 22.48 -8.89
N LEU A 160 1.13 22.53 -10.22
CA LEU A 160 -0.01 22.28 -11.10
C LEU A 160 -0.48 20.82 -11.05
N LYS A 161 0.45 19.86 -11.21
CA LYS A 161 0.14 18.42 -11.12
C LYS A 161 -0.42 18.07 -9.74
N LYS A 162 0.18 18.61 -8.68
CA LYS A 162 -0.26 18.46 -7.30
C LYS A 162 -1.70 18.93 -7.12
N PHE A 163 -2.04 20.12 -7.58
CA PHE A 163 -3.39 20.68 -7.47
C PHE A 163 -4.43 19.77 -8.13
N PHE A 164 -4.20 19.36 -9.38
CA PHE A 164 -5.14 18.48 -10.10
C PHE A 164 -5.22 17.09 -9.47
N THR A 165 -4.10 16.47 -9.12
CA THR A 165 -4.09 15.14 -8.50
C THR A 165 -4.83 15.14 -7.16
N LEU A 166 -4.57 16.13 -6.31
CA LEU A 166 -5.20 16.21 -4.99
C LEU A 166 -6.70 16.50 -5.07
N THR A 167 -7.11 17.37 -5.99
CA THR A 167 -8.54 17.65 -6.23
C THR A 167 -9.26 16.40 -6.73
N TYR A 168 -8.65 15.68 -7.67
CA TYR A 168 -9.16 14.41 -8.17
C TYR A 168 -9.24 13.34 -7.08
N LEU A 169 -8.19 13.15 -6.29
CA LEU A 169 -8.16 12.17 -5.20
C LEU A 169 -9.23 12.48 -4.14
N LYS A 170 -9.38 13.75 -3.75
CA LYS A 170 -10.44 14.16 -2.80
C LYS A 170 -11.83 13.79 -3.33
N PHE A 171 -12.10 14.05 -4.61
CA PHE A 171 -13.38 13.70 -5.24
C PHE A 171 -13.60 12.19 -5.30
N ILE A 172 -12.63 11.42 -5.81
CA ILE A 172 -12.78 9.96 -5.93
C ILE A 172 -12.90 9.30 -4.56
N ILE A 173 -12.12 9.72 -3.57
CA ILE A 173 -12.16 9.14 -2.23
C ILE A 173 -13.51 9.43 -1.56
N ALA A 174 -14.08 10.63 -1.75
CA ALA A 174 -15.43 10.92 -1.27
C ALA A 174 -16.48 9.96 -1.86
N LEU A 175 -16.36 9.61 -3.15
CA LEU A 175 -17.22 8.61 -3.78
C LEU A 175 -16.96 7.19 -3.26
N GLU A 176 -15.70 6.81 -3.07
CA GLU A 176 -15.31 5.48 -2.59
C GLU A 176 -15.76 5.25 -1.14
N VAL A 177 -15.57 6.22 -0.23
CA VAL A 177 -16.02 6.09 1.17
C VAL A 177 -17.54 6.05 1.28
N TRP A 178 -18.25 6.78 0.41
CA TRP A 178 -19.71 6.67 0.31
C TRP A 178 -20.13 5.32 -0.26
N GLY A 179 -19.47 4.83 -1.30
CA GLY A 179 -19.70 3.49 -1.85
C GLY A 179 -19.48 2.38 -0.80
N HIS A 180 -18.46 2.54 0.05
CA HIS A 180 -18.10 1.60 1.10
C HIS A 180 -19.16 1.48 2.21
N GLY A 181 -19.81 2.58 2.60
CA GLY A 181 -20.69 2.58 3.78
C GLY A 181 -20.29 3.64 4.78
N ILE A 182 -19.01 3.63 5.13
CA ILE A 182 -18.42 4.45 6.20
C ILE A 182 -18.57 5.95 5.99
N GLY A 183 -18.58 6.43 4.74
CA GLY A 183 -18.83 7.83 4.41
C GLY A 183 -20.23 8.33 4.70
N ARG A 184 -21.16 7.47 5.14
CA ARG A 184 -22.51 7.84 5.59
C ARG A 184 -22.55 8.25 7.06
N HIS A 185 -21.51 7.94 7.82
CA HIS A 185 -21.41 8.29 9.23
C HIS A 185 -20.94 9.74 9.41
N THR A 186 -21.29 10.31 10.55
CA THR A 186 -20.75 11.60 11.01
C THR A 186 -19.27 11.47 11.33
N GLU A 187 -18.57 12.60 11.36
CA GLU A 187 -17.13 12.61 11.58
C GLU A 187 -16.70 12.10 12.98
N GLU A 188 -17.59 12.21 13.98
CA GLU A 188 -17.36 11.67 15.32
C GLU A 188 -17.68 10.17 15.40
N GLU A 189 -18.70 9.69 14.70
CA GLU A 189 -18.93 8.23 14.57
C GLU A 189 -17.76 7.54 13.85
N VAL A 190 -17.23 8.15 12.79
CA VAL A 190 -16.02 7.64 12.09
C VAL A 190 -14.82 7.63 13.03
N TRP A 191 -14.71 8.62 13.92
CA TRP A 191 -13.65 8.68 14.91
C TRP A 191 -13.76 7.58 15.96
N ASP A 192 -14.95 7.37 16.50
CA ASP A 192 -15.21 6.29 17.45
C ASP A 192 -14.89 4.91 16.83
N ILE A 193 -15.20 4.71 15.55
CA ILE A 193 -14.80 3.51 14.81
C ILE A 193 -13.27 3.39 14.74
N ALA A 194 -12.57 4.45 14.36
CA ALA A 194 -11.11 4.44 14.28
C ALA A 194 -10.44 4.13 15.61
N VAL A 195 -10.92 4.74 16.71
CA VAL A 195 -10.42 4.51 18.07
C VAL A 195 -10.62 3.04 18.44
N ARG A 196 -11.83 2.50 18.28
CA ARG A 196 -12.11 1.09 18.62
C ARG A 196 -11.26 0.11 17.81
N ASP A 197 -11.03 0.37 16.53
CA ASP A 197 -10.18 -0.48 15.69
C ASP A 197 -8.71 -0.44 16.16
N MET A 198 -8.18 0.74 16.48
CA MET A 198 -6.81 0.89 17.01
C MET A 198 -6.67 0.29 18.41
N GLU A 199 -7.66 0.46 19.29
CA GLU A 199 -7.71 -0.16 20.61
C GLU A 199 -7.83 -1.68 20.52
N ALA A 200 -8.57 -2.22 19.55
CA ALA A 200 -8.66 -3.66 19.31
C ALA A 200 -7.31 -4.24 18.90
N LEU A 201 -6.60 -3.59 17.98
CA LEU A 201 -5.23 -3.96 17.60
C LEU A 201 -4.29 -3.90 18.80
N SER A 202 -4.34 -2.82 19.59
CA SER A 202 -3.50 -2.63 20.77
C SER A 202 -3.78 -3.70 21.84
N THR A 203 -5.05 -3.91 22.18
CA THR A 203 -5.48 -4.89 23.18
C THR A 203 -5.09 -6.29 22.75
N PHE A 204 -5.32 -6.62 21.48
CA PHE A 204 -4.95 -7.93 20.97
C PHE A 204 -3.45 -8.12 20.92
N LEU A 205 -2.64 -7.13 20.52
CA LEU A 205 -1.18 -7.21 20.59
C LEU A 205 -0.74 -7.45 22.04
N GLY A 206 -1.26 -6.67 22.99
CA GLY A 206 -0.91 -6.73 24.40
C GLY A 206 0.61 -6.61 24.59
N LEU A 207 1.22 -7.63 25.19
CA LEU A 207 2.66 -7.73 25.41
C LEU A 207 3.39 -8.58 24.36
N LYS A 208 2.69 -9.09 23.33
CA LYS A 208 3.32 -9.92 22.31
C LYS A 208 4.30 -9.11 21.47
N ARG A 209 5.36 -9.77 21.00
CA ARG A 209 6.35 -9.14 20.12
C ARG A 209 5.72 -8.75 18.78
N PHE A 210 4.95 -9.66 18.19
CA PHE A 210 4.17 -9.51 16.96
C PHE A 210 2.73 -9.96 17.18
N LEU A 211 1.84 -9.67 16.23
CA LEU A 211 0.40 -9.82 16.43
C LEU A 211 0.00 -11.25 16.80
N LEU A 212 0.64 -12.25 16.20
CA LEU A 212 0.32 -13.68 16.39
C LEU A 212 1.42 -14.48 17.11
N GLY A 213 2.43 -13.83 17.70
CA GLY A 213 3.46 -14.52 18.48
C GLY A 213 4.82 -13.84 18.47
N ASP A 214 5.88 -14.65 18.53
CA ASP A 214 7.28 -14.18 18.67
C ASP A 214 7.99 -13.91 17.35
N ARG A 215 7.41 -14.33 16.22
CA ARG A 215 7.93 -14.08 14.87
C ARG A 215 6.89 -13.35 14.03
N PRO A 216 7.31 -12.42 13.14
CA PRO A 216 6.37 -11.74 12.26
C PRO A 216 5.70 -12.74 11.32
N SER A 217 4.42 -12.52 11.10
CA SER A 217 3.50 -13.28 10.26
C SER A 217 3.06 -12.40 9.08
N GLU A 218 2.36 -12.99 8.10
CA GLU A 218 1.81 -12.23 6.98
C GLU A 218 0.90 -11.07 7.44
N VAL A 219 0.10 -11.28 8.49
CA VAL A 219 -0.81 -10.24 9.02
C VAL A 219 -0.03 -9.03 9.53
N ASP A 220 1.17 -9.25 10.10
CA ASP A 220 2.01 -8.18 10.61
C ASP A 220 2.44 -7.23 9.49
N CYS A 221 2.66 -7.73 8.26
CA CYS A 221 2.96 -6.89 7.10
C CYS A 221 1.83 -5.90 6.78
N ALA A 222 0.57 -6.33 6.92
CA ALA A 222 -0.59 -5.48 6.66
C ALA A 222 -0.81 -4.46 7.78
N VAL A 223 -0.76 -4.92 9.04
CA VAL A 223 -0.91 -4.04 10.22
C VAL A 223 0.21 -3.01 10.28
N PHE A 224 1.46 -3.44 10.06
CA PHE A 224 2.60 -2.53 9.96
C PHE A 224 2.40 -1.52 8.82
N GLY A 225 2.01 -1.98 7.63
CA GLY A 225 1.74 -1.10 6.50
C GLY A 225 0.74 -0.01 6.83
N MET A 226 -0.35 -0.35 7.52
CA MET A 226 -1.38 0.61 7.92
C MET A 226 -0.93 1.57 9.03
N LEU A 227 -0.43 1.03 10.14
CA LEU A 227 -0.01 1.82 11.30
C LEU A 227 1.19 2.72 10.98
N SER A 228 2.05 2.30 10.02
CA SER A 228 3.12 3.15 9.52
C SER A 228 2.61 4.44 8.88
N GLN A 229 1.46 4.41 8.20
CA GLN A 229 0.89 5.61 7.60
C GLN A 229 0.33 6.53 8.69
N ILE A 230 -0.39 5.97 9.67
CA ILE A 230 -0.89 6.71 10.82
C ILE A 230 0.26 7.44 11.52
N TYR A 231 1.32 6.71 11.88
CA TYR A 231 2.38 7.26 12.69
C TYR A 231 3.31 8.22 11.93
N TRP A 232 3.71 7.90 10.69
CA TRP A 232 4.71 8.69 9.95
C TRP A 232 4.12 9.66 8.91
N HIS A 233 2.89 9.49 8.44
CA HIS A 233 2.35 10.31 7.33
C HIS A 233 1.07 11.09 7.66
N MET A 234 0.41 10.83 8.79
CA MET A 234 -0.79 11.56 9.21
C MET A 234 -0.47 12.62 10.28
N ASP A 235 0.56 13.43 10.04
CA ASP A 235 1.03 14.45 10.98
C ASP A 235 -0.09 15.37 11.51
N GLY A 236 -0.24 15.42 12.83
CA GLY A 236 -1.22 16.25 13.53
C GLY A 236 -2.67 15.79 13.40
N SER A 237 -2.92 14.63 12.78
CA SER A 237 -4.25 14.02 12.73
C SER A 237 -4.66 13.45 14.09
N ARG A 238 -5.98 13.26 14.28
CA ARG A 238 -6.48 12.57 15.48
C ARG A 238 -5.91 11.15 15.60
N HIS A 239 -5.81 10.42 14.48
CA HIS A 239 -5.25 9.06 14.46
C HIS A 239 -3.81 9.01 14.98
N GLN A 240 -2.93 9.88 14.47
CA GLN A 240 -1.52 9.90 14.86
C GLN A 240 -1.38 10.25 16.35
N LEU A 241 -2.02 11.33 16.78
CA LEU A 241 -1.93 11.82 18.16
C LEU A 241 -2.48 10.77 19.14
N TYR A 242 -3.64 10.20 18.84
CA TYR A 242 -4.22 9.17 19.71
C TYR A 242 -3.33 7.93 19.83
N MET A 243 -2.76 7.45 18.70
CA MET A 243 -1.82 6.33 18.72
C MET A 243 -0.57 6.63 19.53
N GLN A 244 -0.01 7.84 19.40
CA GLN A 244 1.17 8.28 20.14
C GLN A 244 0.90 8.42 21.65
N ASP A 245 -0.22 9.02 22.01
CA ASP A 245 -0.52 9.37 23.39
C ASP A 245 -1.07 8.18 24.20
N ASN A 246 -1.74 7.22 23.55
CA ASN A 246 -2.51 6.19 24.25
C ASN A 246 -2.09 4.75 23.92
N LEU A 247 -1.43 4.50 22.78
CA LEU A 247 -1.19 3.15 22.26
C LEU A 247 0.31 2.85 22.08
N GLN A 248 1.10 3.08 23.15
CA GLN A 248 2.55 2.93 23.12
C GLN A 248 3.02 1.54 22.64
N ASN A 249 2.30 0.47 22.99
CA ASN A 249 2.61 -0.88 22.53
C ASN A 249 2.53 -1.02 20.99
N LEU A 250 1.62 -0.30 20.33
CA LEU A 250 1.56 -0.25 18.86
C LEU A 250 2.69 0.57 18.28
N VAL A 251 3.08 1.68 18.93
CA VAL A 251 4.25 2.48 18.55
C VAL A 251 5.52 1.62 18.61
N ASP A 252 5.72 0.90 19.71
CA ASP A 252 6.86 0.01 19.87
C ASP A 252 6.82 -1.13 18.84
N TYR A 253 5.63 -1.65 18.52
CA TYR A 253 5.44 -2.69 17.51
C TYR A 253 5.86 -2.23 16.11
N ILE A 254 5.43 -1.04 15.66
CA ILE A 254 5.84 -0.55 14.33
C ILE A 254 7.34 -0.24 14.28
N HIS A 255 7.94 0.22 15.38
CA HIS A 255 9.39 0.42 15.45
C HIS A 255 10.14 -0.92 15.35
N ARG A 256 9.69 -1.97 16.04
CA ARG A 256 10.26 -3.32 15.88
C ARG A 256 10.16 -3.84 14.45
N MET A 257 8.99 -3.73 13.82
CA MET A 257 8.79 -4.16 12.43
C MET A 257 9.70 -3.39 11.45
N LYS A 258 9.84 -2.08 11.64
CA LYS A 258 10.79 -1.24 10.89
C LYS A 258 12.22 -1.73 11.09
N ASP A 259 12.67 -1.90 12.33
CA ASP A 259 14.07 -2.22 12.62
C ASP A 259 14.46 -3.62 12.12
N GLU A 260 13.54 -4.58 12.15
CA GLU A 260 13.80 -5.96 11.68
C GLU A 260 13.72 -6.11 10.15
N LEU A 261 12.79 -5.43 9.48
CA LEU A 261 12.49 -5.67 8.06
C LEU A 261 12.97 -4.55 7.12
N TRP A 262 13.32 -3.38 7.67
CA TRP A 262 13.74 -2.20 6.93
C TRP A 262 15.04 -1.59 7.49
N PRO A 263 16.16 -2.35 7.53
CA PRO A 263 17.45 -1.85 8.03
C PRO A 263 18.01 -0.67 7.21
N ASP A 264 17.50 -0.49 5.98
CA ASP A 264 17.82 0.59 5.06
C ASP A 264 16.77 1.72 5.04
N TRP A 265 15.89 1.83 6.05
CA TRP A 265 14.78 2.81 6.11
C TRP A 265 15.20 4.22 5.69
N ASP A 266 16.27 4.78 6.26
CA ASP A 266 16.72 6.15 5.95
C ASP A 266 17.26 6.31 4.53
N ALA A 267 17.59 5.22 3.85
CA ALA A 267 18.04 5.23 2.46
C ALA A 267 16.87 5.16 1.46
N VAL A 268 15.69 4.69 1.90
CA VAL A 268 14.51 4.48 1.05
C VAL A 268 13.34 5.41 1.42
N VAL A 269 13.61 6.46 2.18
CA VAL A 269 12.65 7.49 2.57
C VAL A 269 13.18 8.85 2.11
N ILE A 270 12.37 9.64 1.40
CA ILE A 270 12.81 10.92 0.77
C ILE A 270 13.38 11.90 1.82
N GLY A 271 12.80 11.94 3.01
CA GLY A 271 13.28 12.78 4.12
C GLY A 271 14.43 12.18 4.92
N GLY A 272 14.91 10.99 4.56
CA GLY A 272 16.02 10.31 5.23
C GLY A 272 17.36 10.92 4.85
N SER A 273 18.29 10.97 5.80
CA SER A 273 19.62 11.57 5.62
C SER A 273 20.50 10.85 4.59
N ARG A 274 20.15 9.60 4.24
CA ARG A 274 20.88 8.74 3.30
C ARG A 274 20.06 8.41 2.06
N TYR A 275 18.99 9.16 1.79
CA TYR A 275 18.07 8.87 0.71
C TYR A 275 18.78 8.68 -0.63
N SER A 276 18.48 7.58 -1.29
CA SER A 276 18.90 7.30 -2.66
C SER A 276 17.71 6.75 -3.42
N ASN A 277 17.46 7.27 -4.63
CA ASN A 277 16.39 6.77 -5.48
C ASN A 277 16.70 5.32 -5.86
N ASP A 278 15.83 4.41 -5.47
CA ASP A 278 15.98 2.97 -5.66
C ASP A 278 15.10 2.41 -6.79
N ASP A 279 14.62 3.26 -7.70
CA ASP A 279 13.93 2.81 -8.91
C ASP A 279 14.83 1.86 -9.72
N GLY A 280 14.36 0.64 -9.95
CA GLY A 280 15.11 -0.41 -10.62
C GLY A 280 16.25 -1.02 -9.79
N LYS A 281 16.45 -0.65 -8.53
CA LYS A 281 17.43 -1.31 -7.66
C LYS A 281 16.98 -2.75 -7.38
N LEU A 282 17.91 -3.71 -7.54
CA LEU A 282 17.70 -5.10 -7.16
C LEU A 282 17.96 -5.30 -5.66
N TYR A 283 16.94 -5.78 -4.96
CA TYR A 283 17.00 -6.20 -3.57
C TYR A 283 17.18 -7.72 -3.50
N PHE A 284 17.97 -8.17 -2.51
CA PHE A 284 18.37 -9.57 -2.32
C PHE A 284 19.00 -10.22 -3.58
N PRO A 285 19.99 -9.57 -4.22
CA PRO A 285 20.63 -10.09 -5.43
C PRO A 285 21.26 -11.47 -5.22
N GLU A 286 21.71 -11.78 -4.00
CA GLU A 286 22.29 -13.07 -3.62
C GLU A 286 21.30 -14.24 -3.71
N LYS A 287 20.00 -13.95 -3.80
CA LYS A 287 18.92 -14.94 -3.94
C LYS A 287 18.50 -15.14 -5.39
N VAL A 288 19.05 -14.39 -6.34
CA VAL A 288 18.85 -14.64 -7.78
C VAL A 288 19.68 -15.85 -8.15
N THR A 289 19.03 -16.97 -8.44
CA THR A 289 19.73 -18.20 -8.83
C THR A 289 20.42 -18.00 -10.16
N ASP A 290 21.75 -18.03 -10.16
CA ASP A 290 22.54 -18.10 -11.39
C ASP A 290 22.50 -19.52 -11.95
N LYS A 291 21.39 -19.89 -12.58
CA LYS A 291 21.28 -21.14 -13.35
C LYS A 291 21.71 -20.95 -14.81
N SER A 292 22.65 -20.03 -15.07
CA SER A 292 23.25 -19.84 -16.39
C SER A 292 24.57 -20.60 -16.59
N VAL A 293 25.05 -21.34 -15.57
CA VAL A 293 26.25 -22.20 -15.68
C VAL A 293 25.95 -23.60 -15.15
N SER A 294 25.07 -24.34 -15.84
CA SER A 294 25.08 -25.81 -15.85
C SER A 294 24.05 -26.34 -16.85
N GLN A 295 24.40 -26.34 -18.13
CA GLN A 295 24.17 -27.43 -19.10
C GLN A 295 24.87 -27.09 -20.42
#